data_AF-A0A925UBL8-F1
#
_entry.id   AF-A0A925UBL8-F1
#
_cell.length_a   1.000
_cell.length_b   1.000
_cell.length_c   1.000
_cell.angle_alpha   90.00
_cell.angle_beta   90.00
_cell.angle_gamma   90.00
#
_symmetry.space_group_name_H-M   'P 1'
#
loop_
_entity.id
_entity.type
_entity.pdbx_description
1 polymer ?
#
loop_
_entity_poly.entity_id
_entity_poly.type
_entity_poly.pdbx_seq_one_letter_code
_entity_poly.pdbx_strand_id
1 'polypeptide(L)'
;MNTYINQIIRVCIFSAMLLMFLTACKKDQYYVDGGLSDPNFKGSMFQYLESKPFYFDTLTTVIKLAGLQENFEKDEMTFFAPTDNSIKRALVEANKTLYQAGKDTILNLNEIDSEIWRKYVMRYMFKGANKLNDYPQLDTRLLAVYPGQNYLSYNNTIFNIGVIYDDVNGIKYGGYRHIVISYLNNLNTPSQTSTWTTINVSSSDIKPINGVVHTLADKSTFGFNTDFTGDVLALK
;
A
#
# COMPACT_ATOMS: atom_id res chain seq x y z
N MET A 1 13.60 -34.00 -56.88
CA MET A 1 14.68 -33.20 -56.23
C MET A 1 14.14 -32.01 -55.43
N ASN A 2 13.16 -31.25 -55.95
CA ASN A 2 12.59 -30.08 -55.27
C ASN A 2 11.82 -30.37 -53.95
N THR A 3 11.15 -31.53 -53.84
CA THR A 3 10.32 -31.84 -52.67
C THR A 3 11.15 -32.17 -51.41
N TYR A 4 12.30 -32.83 -51.59
CA TYR A 4 13.24 -33.17 -50.52
C TYR A 4 13.95 -31.92 -49.97
N ILE A 5 14.34 -30.99 -50.85
CA ILE A 5 14.96 -29.72 -50.46
C ILE A 5 13.96 -28.87 -49.64
N ASN A 6 12.68 -28.82 -50.05
CA ASN A 6 11.65 -28.11 -49.30
C ASN A 6 11.32 -28.76 -47.94
N GLN A 7 11.44 -30.09 -47.82
CA GLN A 7 11.31 -30.76 -46.52
C GLN A 7 12.48 -30.44 -45.59
N ILE A 8 13.71 -30.43 -46.10
CA ILE A 8 14.90 -30.06 -45.32
C ILE A 8 14.81 -28.60 -44.85
N ILE A 9 14.40 -27.68 -45.72
CA ILE A 9 14.21 -26.26 -45.35
C ILE A 9 13.15 -26.11 -44.25
N ARG A 10 12.02 -26.82 -44.34
CA ARG A 10 10.96 -26.78 -43.29
C ARG A 10 11.46 -27.32 -41.95
N VAL A 11 12.25 -28.40 -41.95
CA VAL A 11 12.84 -28.96 -40.72
C VAL A 11 13.88 -28.01 -40.13
N CYS A 12 14.70 -27.35 -40.95
CA CYS A 12 15.65 -26.33 -40.50
C CYS A 12 14.95 -25.11 -39.89
N ILE A 13 13.85 -24.64 -40.48
CA ILE A 13 13.06 -23.51 -39.94
C ILE A 13 12.41 -23.89 -38.60
N PHE A 14 11.83 -25.09 -38.50
CA PHE A 14 11.22 -25.56 -37.25
C PHE A 14 12.26 -25.73 -36.12
N SER A 15 13.44 -26.26 -36.46
CA SER A 15 14.57 -26.39 -35.54
C SER A 15 15.09 -25.03 -35.07
N ALA A 16 15.24 -24.06 -35.98
CA ALA A 16 15.65 -22.70 -35.64
C ALA A 16 14.63 -21.98 -34.75
N MET A 17 13.33 -22.19 -34.98
CA MET A 17 12.25 -21.62 -34.16
C MET A 17 12.23 -22.23 -32.75
N LEU A 18 12.48 -23.54 -32.64
CA LEU A 18 12.57 -24.25 -31.35
C LEU A 18 13.79 -23.80 -30.52
N LEU A 19 14.92 -23.52 -31.17
CA LEU A 19 16.14 -22.97 -30.54
C LEU A 19 15.93 -21.54 -30.00
N MET A 20 15.07 -20.73 -30.62
CA MET A 20 14.73 -19.39 -30.09
C MET A 20 13.93 -19.47 -28.79
N PHE A 21 13.04 -20.47 -28.62
CA PHE A 21 12.27 -20.65 -27.38
C PHE A 21 13.13 -21.08 -26.18
N LEU A 22 14.28 -21.72 -26.40
CA LEU A 22 15.20 -22.12 -25.33
C LEU A 22 16.02 -20.95 -24.77
N THR A 23 16.06 -19.81 -25.46
CA THR A 23 16.75 -18.60 -24.98
C THR A 23 15.86 -17.65 -24.16
N ALA A 24 14.55 -17.91 -24.11
CA ALA A 24 13.56 -17.02 -23.47
C ALA A 24 13.36 -17.25 -21.96
N CYS A 25 14.09 -18.18 -21.33
CA CYS A 25 14.00 -18.41 -19.89
C CYS A 25 15.38 -18.54 -19.24
N LYS A 26 16.12 -17.43 -19.18
CA LYS A 26 16.99 -17.17 -18.04
C LYS A 26 16.24 -16.20 -17.11
N LYS A 27 15.49 -16.75 -16.16
CA LYS A 27 14.87 -16.01 -15.05
C LYS A 27 15.73 -16.16 -13.79
N ASP A 28 17.02 -15.88 -13.88
CA ASP A 28 17.95 -16.11 -12.77
C ASP A 28 18.53 -14.82 -12.15
N GLN A 29 17.74 -13.75 -12.05
CA GLN A 29 18.11 -12.54 -11.28
C GLN A 29 16.90 -11.82 -10.64
N TYR A 30 15.94 -12.55 -10.06
CA TYR A 30 14.82 -11.92 -9.33
C TYR A 30 15.00 -11.77 -7.82
N TYR A 31 16.15 -12.20 -7.27
CA TYR A 31 16.58 -11.79 -5.94
C TYR A 31 17.61 -10.69 -6.10
N VAL A 32 17.14 -9.49 -6.42
CA VAL A 32 17.91 -8.29 -6.08
C VAL A 32 17.80 -8.19 -4.57
N ASP A 33 18.81 -8.72 -3.87
CA ASP A 33 19.11 -8.32 -2.51
C ASP A 33 19.23 -6.80 -2.55
N GLY A 34 18.24 -6.09 -1.99
CA GLY A 34 18.07 -4.64 -2.14
C GLY A 34 19.19 -3.80 -1.54
N GLY A 35 20.29 -4.42 -1.12
CA GLY A 35 21.44 -3.81 -0.47
C GLY A 35 21.04 -3.05 0.79
N LEU A 36 22.02 -2.39 1.41
CA LEU A 36 21.70 -1.29 2.31
C LEU A 36 21.19 -0.12 1.47
N SER A 37 19.88 -0.05 1.26
CA SER A 37 19.24 1.20 0.83
C SER A 37 19.43 2.22 1.95
N ASP A 38 20.02 3.38 1.64
CA ASP A 38 20.01 4.52 2.55
C ASP A 38 18.53 4.89 2.80
N PRO A 39 18.02 4.76 4.04
CA PRO A 39 16.64 5.10 4.32
C PRO A 39 16.40 6.61 4.27
N ASN A 40 17.45 7.44 4.34
CA ASN A 40 17.32 8.88 4.47
C ASN A 40 17.00 9.53 3.12
N PHE A 41 15.89 10.26 3.09
CA PHE A 41 15.52 11.14 1.99
C PHE A 41 15.80 12.59 2.38
N LYS A 42 16.60 13.29 1.57
CA LYS A 42 17.02 14.68 1.83
C LYS A 42 15.95 15.69 1.38
N GLY A 43 14.77 15.59 1.96
CA GLY A 43 13.64 16.49 1.71
C GLY A 43 12.48 16.18 2.65
N SER A 44 11.43 17.00 2.58
CA SER A 44 10.21 16.77 3.35
C SER A 44 9.49 15.50 2.91
N MET A 45 8.56 15.03 3.74
CA MET A 45 7.72 13.89 3.42
C MET A 45 6.92 14.13 2.15
N PHE A 46 6.44 15.36 1.94
CA PHE A 46 5.77 15.73 0.71
C PHE A 46 6.68 15.58 -0.52
N GLN A 47 7.91 16.09 -0.45
CA GLN A 47 8.90 15.97 -1.51
C GLN A 47 9.29 14.51 -1.79
N TYR A 48 9.32 13.66 -0.76
CA TYR A 48 9.54 12.22 -0.95
C TYR A 48 8.43 11.61 -1.80
N LEU A 49 7.16 11.90 -1.49
CA LEU A 49 6.02 11.39 -2.24
C LEU A 49 6.06 11.87 -3.70
N GLU A 50 6.33 13.17 -3.92
CA GLU A 50 6.48 13.73 -5.27
C GLU A 50 7.66 13.10 -6.06
N SER A 51 8.72 12.65 -5.37
CA SER A 51 9.85 11.98 -6.02
C SER A 51 9.54 10.55 -6.53
N LYS A 52 8.38 9.98 -6.15
CA LYS A 52 7.95 8.62 -6.49
C LYS A 52 6.57 8.63 -7.17
N PRO A 53 6.41 9.32 -8.32
CA PRO A 53 5.11 9.52 -8.97
C PRO A 53 4.47 8.22 -9.45
N PHE A 54 5.26 7.16 -9.71
CA PHE A 54 4.70 5.85 -10.06
C PHE A 54 3.78 5.29 -8.96
N TYR A 55 4.03 5.61 -7.70
CA TYR A 55 3.25 5.11 -6.56
C TYR A 55 2.32 6.16 -5.96
N PHE A 56 2.65 7.46 -6.07
CA PHE A 56 2.05 8.51 -5.24
C PHE A 56 1.60 9.78 -6.00
N ASP A 57 1.56 9.78 -7.33
CA ASP A 57 1.11 10.95 -8.10
C ASP A 57 -0.34 11.36 -7.73
N THR A 58 -1.26 10.39 -7.77
CA THR A 58 -2.65 10.61 -7.35
C THR A 58 -2.73 10.96 -5.86
N LEU A 59 -1.95 10.27 -5.02
CA LEU A 59 -1.90 10.56 -3.58
C LEU A 59 -1.47 12.00 -3.30
N THR A 60 -0.42 12.51 -3.94
CA THR A 60 0.04 13.89 -3.71
C THR A 60 -1.03 14.90 -4.11
N THR A 61 -1.77 14.64 -5.20
CA THR A 61 -2.91 15.47 -5.60
C THR A 61 -4.03 15.44 -4.55
N VAL A 62 -4.36 14.25 -4.03
CA VAL A 62 -5.35 14.11 -2.95
C VAL A 62 -4.93 14.83 -1.67
N ILE A 63 -3.65 14.79 -1.29
CA ILE A 63 -3.11 15.53 -0.13
C ILE A 63 -3.27 17.05 -0.33
N LYS A 64 -3.03 17.56 -1.55
CA LYS A 64 -3.24 18.98 -1.90
C LYS A 64 -4.72 19.34 -1.78
N LEU A 65 -5.61 18.54 -2.36
CA LEU A 65 -7.08 18.75 -2.30
C LEU A 65 -7.62 18.67 -0.86
N ALA A 66 -7.02 17.85 0.00
CA ALA A 66 -7.34 17.73 1.41
C ALA A 66 -6.87 18.92 2.27
N GLY A 67 -6.10 19.86 1.70
CA GLY A 67 -5.48 20.96 2.45
C GLY A 67 -4.48 20.47 3.51
N LEU A 68 -3.76 19.38 3.22
CA LEU A 68 -2.81 18.75 4.16
C LEU A 68 -1.34 18.93 3.76
N GLN A 69 -1.05 19.58 2.64
CA GLN A 69 0.33 19.73 2.15
C GLN A 69 1.28 20.31 3.22
N GLU A 70 0.86 21.34 3.95
CA GLU A 70 1.68 21.95 5.00
C GLU A 70 2.05 20.95 6.12
N ASN A 71 1.12 20.07 6.52
CA ASN A 71 1.41 19.01 7.49
C ASN A 71 2.50 18.06 6.95
N PHE A 72 2.44 17.69 5.68
CA PHE A 72 3.45 16.82 5.04
C PHE A 72 4.80 17.51 4.84
N GLU A 73 4.84 18.84 4.84
CA GLU A 73 6.09 19.60 4.73
C GLU A 73 6.74 19.86 6.10
N LYS A 74 5.96 19.99 7.17
CA LYS A 74 6.43 20.54 8.45
C LYS A 74 6.28 19.62 9.66
N ASP A 75 5.19 18.87 9.76
CA ASP A 75 4.91 18.08 10.96
C ASP A 75 5.88 16.90 11.06
N GLU A 76 6.32 16.58 12.27
CA GLU A 76 7.00 15.32 12.55
C GLU A 76 5.98 14.18 12.71
N MET A 77 5.91 13.29 11.72
CA MET A 77 4.89 12.24 11.69
C MET A 77 5.35 10.93 11.06
N THR A 78 4.56 9.88 11.29
CA THR A 78 4.64 8.61 10.58
C THR A 78 3.47 8.53 9.63
N PHE A 79 3.75 8.26 8.37
CA PHE A 79 2.72 8.17 7.34
C PHE A 79 2.71 6.79 6.70
N PHE A 80 1.56 6.12 6.81
CA PHE A 80 1.32 4.84 6.15
C PHE A 80 0.80 5.10 4.74
N ALA A 81 1.69 5.33 3.78
CA ALA A 81 1.35 5.81 2.45
C ALA A 81 0.53 4.78 1.66
N PRO A 82 -0.77 5.04 1.35
CA PRO A 82 -1.48 4.25 0.36
C PRO A 82 -0.92 4.54 -1.03
N THR A 83 -1.01 3.59 -1.94
CA THR A 83 -0.62 3.79 -3.34
C THR A 83 -1.74 4.43 -4.15
N ASP A 84 -1.40 4.97 -5.32
CA ASP A 84 -2.37 5.49 -6.28
C ASP A 84 -3.43 4.45 -6.68
N ASN A 85 -3.04 3.17 -6.82
CA ASN A 85 -4.00 2.10 -7.09
C ASN A 85 -5.00 1.90 -5.95
N SER A 86 -4.61 2.18 -4.71
CA SER A 86 -5.49 2.14 -3.54
C SER A 86 -6.62 3.15 -3.65
N ILE A 87 -6.29 4.38 -4.06
CA ILE A 87 -7.24 5.46 -4.29
C ILE A 87 -8.11 5.14 -5.50
N LYS A 88 -7.51 4.66 -6.60
CA LYS A 88 -8.23 4.25 -7.80
C LYS A 88 -9.31 3.19 -7.52
N ARG A 89 -9.00 2.18 -6.69
CA ARG A 89 -10.00 1.17 -6.28
C ARG A 89 -11.16 1.80 -5.51
N ALA A 90 -10.88 2.71 -4.58
CA ALA A 90 -11.94 3.39 -3.83
C ALA A 90 -12.84 4.23 -4.75
N LEU A 91 -12.27 4.93 -5.72
CA LEU A 91 -13.04 5.70 -6.72
C LEU A 91 -13.90 4.80 -7.63
N VAL A 92 -13.39 3.64 -8.04
CA VAL A 92 -14.16 2.66 -8.82
C VAL A 92 -15.37 2.16 -8.03
N GLU A 93 -15.19 1.79 -6.76
CA GLU A 93 -16.30 1.37 -5.91
C GLU A 93 -17.28 2.51 -5.65
N ALA A 94 -16.78 3.73 -5.40
CA ALA A 94 -17.63 4.91 -5.24
C ALA A 94 -18.49 5.18 -6.49
N ASN A 95 -17.89 5.15 -7.68
CA ASN A 95 -18.62 5.35 -8.93
C ASN A 95 -19.65 4.25 -9.21
N LYS A 96 -19.35 3.01 -8.86
CA LYS A 96 -20.32 1.91 -8.94
C LYS A 96 -21.53 2.16 -8.06
N THR A 97 -21.30 2.59 -6.82
CA THR A 97 -22.37 2.92 -5.86
C THR A 97 -23.20 4.12 -6.32
N LEU A 98 -22.55 5.20 -6.79
CA LEU A 98 -23.24 6.38 -7.33
C LEU A 98 -24.14 6.00 -8.52
N TYR A 99 -23.62 5.22 -9.46
CA TYR A 99 -24.39 4.75 -10.61
C TYR A 99 -25.61 3.94 -10.19
N GLN A 100 -25.45 3.01 -9.23
CA GLN A 100 -26.56 2.23 -8.69
C GLN A 100 -27.62 3.08 -7.99
N ALA A 101 -27.21 4.21 -7.41
CA ALA A 101 -28.10 5.19 -6.80
C ALA A 101 -28.70 6.19 -7.81
N GLY A 102 -28.41 6.06 -9.11
CA GLY A 102 -28.88 6.98 -10.15
C GLY A 102 -28.23 8.38 -10.10
N LYS A 103 -27.04 8.50 -9.49
CA LYS A 103 -26.27 9.74 -9.38
C LYS A 103 -25.15 9.80 -10.42
N ASP A 104 -24.72 11.02 -10.73
CA ASP A 104 -23.58 11.26 -11.61
C ASP A 104 -22.28 10.71 -10.99
N THR A 105 -21.47 10.07 -11.83
CA THR A 105 -20.16 9.53 -11.43
C THR A 105 -19.12 10.63 -11.32
N ILE A 106 -18.09 10.36 -10.51
CA ILE A 106 -16.91 11.21 -10.33
C ILE A 106 -15.99 11.03 -11.53
N LEU A 107 -15.67 12.13 -12.21
CA LEU A 107 -14.71 12.17 -13.31
C LEU A 107 -13.37 12.79 -12.87
N ASN A 108 -13.41 13.72 -11.92
CA ASN A 108 -12.25 14.44 -11.42
C ASN A 108 -12.17 14.39 -9.88
N LEU A 109 -10.95 14.35 -9.34
CA LEU A 109 -10.72 14.26 -7.89
C LEU A 109 -11.27 15.46 -7.11
N ASN A 110 -11.36 16.64 -7.74
CA ASN A 110 -11.88 17.87 -7.14
C ASN A 110 -13.42 17.92 -7.06
N GLU A 111 -14.13 16.92 -7.60
CA GLU A 111 -15.58 16.76 -7.40
C GLU A 111 -15.92 16.14 -6.05
N ILE A 112 -14.94 15.55 -5.37
CA ILE A 112 -15.07 15.05 -4.01
C ILE A 112 -14.69 16.17 -3.05
N ASP A 113 -15.54 16.39 -2.05
CA ASP A 113 -15.34 17.43 -1.03
C ASP A 113 -13.97 17.26 -0.33
N SER A 114 -13.26 18.37 -0.14
CA SER A 114 -11.95 18.41 0.51
C SER A 114 -11.97 17.81 1.92
N GLU A 115 -13.07 17.93 2.65
CA GLU A 115 -13.22 17.36 3.99
C GLU A 115 -13.30 15.83 3.97
N ILE A 116 -13.85 15.22 2.91
CA ILE A 116 -13.78 13.77 2.72
C ILE A 116 -12.33 13.37 2.50
N TRP A 117 -11.63 14.03 1.57
CA TRP A 117 -10.20 13.74 1.35
C TRP A 117 -9.38 13.89 2.62
N ARG A 118 -9.56 15.00 3.34
CA ARG A 118 -8.91 15.28 4.61
C ARG A 118 -9.17 14.20 5.64
N LYS A 119 -10.44 13.82 5.86
CA LYS A 119 -10.84 12.76 6.79
C LYS A 119 -10.09 11.46 6.51
N TYR A 120 -10.04 11.03 5.26
CA TYR A 120 -9.45 9.72 4.91
C TYR A 120 -7.93 9.74 4.80
N VAL A 121 -7.29 10.82 4.34
CA VAL A 121 -5.82 10.94 4.39
C VAL A 121 -5.34 10.95 5.84
N MET A 122 -6.03 11.66 6.74
CA MET A 122 -5.68 11.68 8.17
C MET A 122 -5.83 10.33 8.89
N ARG A 123 -6.50 9.32 8.30
CA ARG A 123 -6.46 7.93 8.80
C ARG A 123 -5.08 7.29 8.69
N TYR A 124 -4.24 7.78 7.78
CA TYR A 124 -2.91 7.23 7.49
C TYR A 124 -1.77 7.98 8.20
N MET A 125 -2.09 9.06 8.92
CA MET A 125 -1.12 9.95 9.59
C MET A 125 -1.09 9.68 11.10
N PHE A 126 0.11 9.52 11.67
CA PHE A 126 0.34 9.24 13.09
C PHE A 126 1.44 10.13 13.66
N LYS A 127 1.33 10.54 14.92
CA LYS A 127 2.29 11.47 15.54
C LYS A 127 3.66 10.80 15.76
N GLY A 128 4.72 11.59 15.60
CA GLY A 128 6.09 11.15 15.84
C GLY A 128 6.66 10.29 14.70
N ALA A 129 7.96 10.05 14.74
CA ALA A 129 8.71 9.32 13.72
C ALA A 129 8.98 7.87 14.16
N ASN A 130 8.04 6.96 13.89
CA ASN A 130 8.08 5.56 14.34
C ASN A 130 8.53 4.64 13.20
N LYS A 131 9.61 3.91 13.44
CA LYS A 131 10.20 2.89 12.57
C LYS A 131 9.69 1.49 12.92
N LEU A 132 10.08 0.50 12.14
CA LEU A 132 9.76 -0.91 12.36
C LEU A 132 10.07 -1.34 13.80
N ASN A 133 11.24 -0.98 14.33
CA ASN A 133 11.66 -1.40 15.67
C ASN A 133 10.94 -0.67 16.81
N ASP A 134 10.17 0.37 16.52
CA ASP A 134 9.38 1.10 17.52
C ASP A 134 8.00 0.46 17.73
N TYR A 135 7.59 -0.45 16.84
CA TYR A 135 6.33 -1.18 16.96
C TYR A 135 6.53 -2.55 17.65
N PRO A 136 5.65 -2.92 18.59
CA PRO A 136 5.73 -4.23 19.24
C PRO A 136 5.34 -5.36 18.27
N GLN A 137 5.72 -6.58 18.63
CA GLN A 137 5.32 -7.76 17.88
C GLN A 137 3.80 -7.97 17.92
N LEU A 138 3.25 -8.39 16.78
CA LEU A 138 1.88 -8.86 16.64
C LEU A 138 1.87 -10.31 16.16
N ASP A 139 1.19 -11.18 16.91
CA ASP A 139 0.75 -12.50 16.42
C ASP A 139 -0.76 -12.62 16.64
N THR A 140 -1.52 -12.56 15.54
CA THR A 140 -3.00 -12.59 15.57
C THR A 140 -3.57 -13.92 16.06
N ARG A 141 -2.75 -14.98 16.16
CA ARG A 141 -3.11 -16.27 16.77
C ARG A 141 -2.75 -16.36 18.25
N LEU A 142 -1.96 -15.42 18.76
CA LEU A 142 -1.49 -15.38 20.14
C LEU A 142 -1.50 -13.95 20.72
N LEU A 143 -2.63 -13.25 20.55
CA LEU A 143 -2.79 -11.86 20.99
C LEU A 143 -2.53 -11.63 22.47
N ALA A 144 -2.75 -12.65 23.33
CA ALA A 144 -2.48 -12.53 24.76
C ALA A 144 -1.00 -12.30 25.09
N VAL A 145 -0.09 -12.69 24.19
CA VAL A 145 1.36 -12.53 24.34
C VAL A 145 1.90 -11.46 23.41
N TYR A 146 1.42 -11.43 22.16
CA TYR A 146 1.88 -10.50 21.12
C TYR A 146 0.69 -9.72 20.53
N PRO A 147 0.15 -8.74 21.27
CA PRO A 147 -1.07 -8.02 20.87
C PRO A 147 -0.87 -6.94 19.79
N GLY A 148 0.37 -6.66 19.38
CA GLY A 148 0.67 -5.38 18.74
C GLY A 148 0.36 -4.22 19.70
N GLN A 149 0.03 -3.04 19.16
CA GLN A 149 -0.43 -1.91 19.98
C GLN A 149 -1.43 -1.03 19.23
N ASN A 150 -2.35 -0.43 19.97
CA ASN A 150 -3.32 0.51 19.41
C ASN A 150 -2.74 1.92 19.33
N TYR A 151 -2.97 2.58 18.21
CA TYR A 151 -2.55 3.95 17.92
C TYR A 151 -3.74 4.76 17.42
N LEU A 152 -3.74 6.04 17.74
CA LEU A 152 -4.69 7.01 17.18
C LEU A 152 -4.05 7.72 16.00
N SER A 153 -4.72 7.69 14.86
CA SER A 153 -4.37 8.51 13.72
C SER A 153 -4.75 9.99 13.96
N TYR A 154 -4.35 10.88 13.07
CA TYR A 154 -4.63 12.33 13.18
C TYR A 154 -6.13 12.66 13.24
N ASN A 155 -6.99 11.83 12.66
CA ASN A 155 -8.45 11.99 12.74
C ASN A 155 -9.09 11.18 13.88
N ASN A 156 -8.32 10.76 14.88
CA ASN A 156 -8.76 9.98 16.04
C ASN A 156 -9.33 8.58 15.69
N THR A 157 -8.93 8.02 14.55
CA THR A 157 -9.28 6.63 14.20
C THR A 157 -8.31 5.68 14.90
N ILE A 158 -8.85 4.61 15.49
CA ILE A 158 -8.05 3.60 16.20
C ILE A 158 -7.56 2.55 15.20
N PHE A 159 -6.25 2.32 15.20
CA PHE A 159 -5.59 1.24 14.48
C PHE A 159 -4.79 0.37 15.42
N ASN A 160 -4.77 -0.93 15.21
CA ASN A 160 -3.74 -1.80 15.77
C ASN A 160 -2.55 -1.87 14.80
N ILE A 161 -1.36 -1.55 15.26
CA ILE A 161 -0.11 -1.59 14.49
C ILE A 161 0.86 -2.52 15.22
N GLY A 162 1.53 -3.37 14.46
CA GLY A 162 2.55 -4.25 15.02
C GLY A 162 3.44 -4.86 13.94
N VAL A 163 4.48 -5.54 14.39
CA VAL A 163 5.44 -6.23 13.53
C VAL A 163 5.13 -7.72 13.54
N ILE A 164 4.87 -8.29 12.37
CA ILE A 164 4.79 -9.73 12.18
C ILE A 164 6.21 -10.27 12.03
N TYR A 165 6.50 -11.33 12.77
CA TYR A 165 7.75 -12.08 12.70
C TYR A 165 7.41 -13.37 11.98
N ASP A 166 7.84 -13.52 10.73
CA ASP A 166 7.53 -14.71 9.96
C ASP A 166 8.28 -15.94 10.49
N ASP A 167 7.75 -17.12 10.16
CA ASP A 167 8.41 -18.39 10.44
C ASP A 167 9.30 -18.74 9.23
N VAL A 168 10.48 -19.34 9.46
CA VAL A 168 11.36 -19.79 8.37
C VAL A 168 11.88 -21.19 8.67
N ASN A 169 11.76 -22.11 7.72
CA ASN A 169 12.27 -23.49 7.84
C ASN A 169 11.87 -24.19 9.17
N GLY A 170 10.63 -23.97 9.64
CA GLY A 170 10.13 -24.54 10.90
C GLY A 170 10.58 -23.81 12.18
N ILE A 171 11.42 -22.77 12.06
CA ILE A 171 11.83 -21.91 13.17
C ILE A 171 10.79 -20.81 13.35
N LYS A 172 10.05 -20.89 14.46
CA LYS A 172 9.07 -19.88 14.86
C LYS A 172 9.76 -18.52 15.02
N TYR A 173 9.21 -17.48 14.39
CA TYR A 173 9.71 -16.10 14.44
C TYR A 173 11.16 -15.89 13.94
N GLY A 174 11.72 -16.86 13.22
CA GLY A 174 13.08 -16.78 12.67
C GLY A 174 13.17 -16.11 11.29
N GLY A 175 12.03 -15.83 10.66
CA GLY A 175 11.93 -15.26 9.32
C GLY A 175 12.07 -13.75 9.27
N TYR A 176 11.69 -13.18 8.12
CA TYR A 176 11.71 -11.73 7.93
C TYR A 176 10.63 -11.06 8.79
N ARG A 177 10.83 -9.76 9.05
CA ARG A 177 9.92 -8.96 9.87
C ARG A 177 9.27 -7.90 9.00
N HIS A 178 7.98 -7.71 9.17
CA HIS A 178 7.24 -6.69 8.42
C HIS A 178 6.16 -6.05 9.29
N ILE A 179 5.93 -4.75 9.07
CA ILE A 179 4.90 -3.99 9.79
C ILE A 179 3.54 -4.31 9.15
N VAL A 180 2.52 -4.42 9.98
CA VAL A 180 1.12 -4.40 9.56
C VAL A 180 0.34 -3.33 10.29
N ILE A 181 -0.63 -2.75 9.60
CA ILE A 181 -1.59 -1.79 10.16
C ILE A 181 -3.00 -2.35 9.98
N SER A 182 -3.77 -2.35 11.05
CA SER A 182 -5.10 -2.98 11.12
C SER A 182 -6.14 -1.97 11.57
N TYR A 183 -7.08 -1.65 10.68
CA TYR A 183 -8.25 -0.86 11.02
C TYR A 183 -9.24 -1.73 11.81
N LEU A 184 -9.69 -1.24 12.96
CA LEU A 184 -10.63 -1.95 13.82
C LEU A 184 -12.07 -1.62 13.41
N ASN A 185 -12.68 -2.42 12.53
CA ASN A 185 -14.05 -2.16 12.06
C ASN A 185 -15.12 -2.27 13.17
N ASN A 186 -14.85 -3.00 14.25
CA ASN A 186 -15.76 -3.14 15.38
C ASN A 186 -15.06 -2.91 16.72
N LEU A 187 -15.24 -1.72 17.28
CA LEU A 187 -14.64 -1.35 18.56
C LEU A 187 -15.29 -2.03 19.77
N ASN A 188 -16.45 -2.69 19.61
CA ASN A 188 -17.07 -3.48 20.68
C ASN A 188 -16.40 -4.85 20.84
N THR A 189 -15.70 -5.34 19.82
CA THR A 189 -14.97 -6.61 19.83
C THR A 189 -13.53 -6.43 19.34
N PRO A 190 -12.73 -5.56 19.98
CA PRO A 190 -11.45 -5.12 19.44
C PRO A 190 -10.42 -6.24 19.30
N SER A 191 -10.51 -7.31 20.10
CA SER A 191 -9.62 -8.47 20.02
C SER A 191 -10.03 -9.51 18.95
N GLN A 192 -11.17 -9.31 18.27
CA GLN A 192 -11.66 -10.24 17.25
C GLN A 192 -11.04 -9.89 15.88
N THR A 193 -9.85 -10.44 15.62
CA THR A 193 -9.04 -10.13 14.42
C THR A 193 -9.72 -10.41 13.08
N SER A 194 -10.74 -11.29 13.05
CA SER A 194 -11.55 -11.52 11.85
C SER A 194 -12.36 -10.29 11.41
N THR A 195 -12.52 -9.30 12.27
CA THR A 195 -13.18 -8.02 11.96
C THR A 195 -12.20 -6.93 11.56
N TRP A 196 -10.89 -7.17 11.63
CA TRP A 196 -9.90 -6.16 11.31
C TRP A 196 -9.72 -6.07 9.79
N THR A 197 -9.53 -4.87 9.26
CA THR A 197 -8.96 -4.70 7.92
C THR A 197 -7.45 -4.51 8.07
N THR A 198 -6.68 -5.57 7.89
CA THR A 198 -5.22 -5.55 8.00
C THR A 198 -4.57 -5.34 6.63
N ILE A 199 -3.57 -4.45 6.58
CA ILE A 199 -2.75 -4.19 5.40
C ILE A 199 -1.27 -4.36 5.77
N ASN A 200 -0.54 -5.09 4.93
CA ASN A 200 0.92 -5.22 5.05
C ASN A 200 1.63 -3.95 4.55
N VAL A 201 2.74 -3.61 5.18
CA VAL A 201 3.69 -2.61 4.66
C VAL A 201 4.61 -3.28 3.65
N SER A 202 4.72 -2.69 2.45
CA SER A 202 5.56 -3.19 1.35
C SER A 202 6.97 -2.61 1.38
N SER A 203 7.14 -1.40 1.92
CA SER A 203 8.43 -0.74 2.13
C SER A 203 8.34 0.07 3.42
N SER A 204 9.29 -0.11 4.32
CA SER A 204 9.28 0.49 5.66
C SER A 204 10.51 1.36 5.89
N ASP A 205 10.43 2.20 6.92
CA ASP A 205 11.55 3.00 7.46
C ASP A 205 12.15 4.00 6.48
N ILE A 206 11.41 4.42 5.45
CA ILE A 206 11.85 5.56 4.63
C ILE A 206 11.80 6.82 5.49
N LYS A 207 12.86 7.61 5.48
CA LYS A 207 13.06 8.71 6.42
C LYS A 207 13.27 10.06 5.72
N PRO A 208 12.19 10.76 5.36
CA PRO A 208 12.23 12.20 5.08
C PRO A 208 12.70 13.00 6.30
N ILE A 209 12.97 14.30 6.14
CA ILE A 209 13.50 15.14 7.23
C ILE A 209 12.54 15.32 8.40
N ASN A 210 11.23 15.18 8.16
CA ASN A 210 10.16 15.42 9.12
C ASN A 210 9.38 14.14 9.43
N GLY A 211 10.02 12.96 9.40
CA GLY A 211 9.34 11.75 9.89
C GLY A 211 9.73 10.43 9.24
N VAL A 212 8.77 9.52 9.19
CA VAL A 212 8.90 8.18 8.61
C VAL A 212 7.74 7.89 7.66
N VAL A 213 8.03 7.25 6.53
CA VAL A 213 7.03 6.73 5.59
C VAL A 213 7.10 5.21 5.56
N HIS A 214 5.93 4.58 5.73
CA HIS A 214 5.70 3.16 5.51
C HIS A 214 4.76 3.00 4.32
N THR A 215 5.26 2.55 3.18
CA THR A 215 4.43 2.33 1.99
C THR A 215 3.57 1.09 2.16
N LEU A 216 2.26 1.23 2.03
CA LEU A 216 1.32 0.12 2.13
C LEU A 216 1.41 -0.81 0.91
N ALA A 217 0.98 -2.06 1.10
CA ALA A 217 0.87 -3.01 0.00
C ALA A 217 -0.18 -2.55 -1.01
N ASP A 218 0.17 -2.69 -2.30
CA ASP A 218 -0.59 -2.17 -3.44
C ASP A 218 -1.94 -2.88 -3.69
N LYS A 219 -2.35 -3.81 -2.83
CA LYS A 219 -3.63 -4.53 -2.91
C LYS A 219 -4.73 -3.95 -2.02
N SER A 220 -4.42 -2.93 -1.22
CA SER A 220 -5.36 -2.33 -0.26
C SER A 220 -6.31 -1.31 -0.89
N THR A 221 -7.51 -1.12 -0.33
CA THR A 221 -8.41 -0.03 -0.75
C THR A 221 -8.26 1.19 0.17
N PHE A 222 -8.26 2.37 -0.43
CA PHE A 222 -8.15 3.63 0.31
C PHE A 222 -9.31 3.78 1.30
N GLY A 223 -9.01 4.25 2.51
CA GLY A 223 -9.94 4.37 3.63
C GLY A 223 -10.10 3.12 4.51
N PHE A 224 -9.47 1.98 4.17
CA PHE A 224 -9.52 0.68 4.88
C PHE A 224 -10.88 -0.04 4.88
N ASN A 225 -11.96 0.60 4.46
CA ASN A 225 -13.29 0.02 4.37
C ASN A 225 -14.15 0.80 3.36
N THR A 226 -15.45 0.56 3.35
CA THR A 226 -16.40 1.20 2.43
C THR A 226 -16.90 2.56 2.90
N ASP A 227 -16.42 3.10 4.04
CA ASP A 227 -16.92 4.38 4.57
C ASP A 227 -16.68 5.52 3.59
N PHE A 228 -15.52 5.51 2.89
CA PHE A 228 -15.20 6.52 1.88
C PHE A 228 -16.29 6.61 0.81
N THR A 229 -16.70 5.45 0.28
CA THR A 229 -17.78 5.34 -0.70
C THR A 229 -19.11 5.84 -0.13
N GLY A 230 -19.41 5.52 1.13
CA GLY A 230 -20.61 5.98 1.82
C GLY A 230 -20.67 7.51 1.98
N ASP A 231 -19.57 8.12 2.39
CA ASP A 231 -19.48 9.57 2.56
C ASP A 231 -19.59 10.31 1.21
N VAL A 232 -18.94 9.79 0.17
CA VAL A 232 -19.06 10.32 -1.20
C VAL A 232 -20.50 10.25 -1.68
N LEU A 233 -21.19 9.12 -1.46
CA LEU A 233 -22.59 8.96 -1.85
C LEU A 233 -23.52 9.93 -1.11
N ALA A 234 -23.24 10.22 0.17
CA ALA A 234 -24.09 11.07 0.99
C ALA A 234 -24.03 12.56 0.59
N LEU A 235 -22.95 13.00 -0.06
CA LEU A 235 -22.69 14.40 -0.40
C LEU A 235 -22.86 14.75 -1.90
N LYS A 236 -22.95 13.74 -2.77
CA LYS A 236 -23.44 13.86 -4.17
C LYS A 236 -24.94 13.58 -4.20
#